data_AF-A0AA37XG14-F1
#
_entry.id   AF-A0AA37XG14-F1
#
_cell.length_a   1.000
_cell.length_b   1.000
_cell.length_c   1.000
_cell.angle_alpha   90.00
_cell.angle_beta   90.00
_cell.angle_gamma   90.00
#
_symmetry.space_group_name_H-M   'P 1'
#
loop_
_entity.id
_entity.type
_entity.pdbx_description
1 polymer ?
#
loop_
_entity_poly.entity_id
_entity_poly.type
_entity_poly.pdbx_seq_one_letter_code
_entity_poly.pdbx_strand_id
1 'polypeptide(L)'
;MLDAGVFDGLEVAMMVHPGPTDAVWARPLAVAHFDVVYTGRESHASAYPTLGVNAADAFTVAQVAIGLLRQQLPASVRVHGVVREAGTAPNAIPGSARGSWYVRAATLEDLAVAFDRVTECFRAGAIATGCSLEVVETSPRYSDFRNDEALVAAFAANAAALGRDMDLAEVTGPGMNTASTDMGNVSRRVRSIHPYLGVESAPAVNHQAAFADATVRPAGDRAALDGAILMAQTLIDHALGETAPTAQTAPTAKEPARAHEG
;
A
#
# COMPACT_ATOMS: atom_id res chain seq x y z
N MET A 1 -6.84 13.81 -4.82
CA MET A 1 -6.92 14.19 -6.24
C MET A 1 -8.07 13.46 -6.95
N LEU A 2 -8.13 12.13 -6.87
CA LEU A 2 -9.23 11.34 -7.45
C LEU A 2 -10.63 11.87 -7.11
N ASP A 3 -10.93 12.04 -5.82
CA ASP A 3 -12.29 12.42 -5.39
C ASP A 3 -12.64 13.88 -5.69
N ALA A 4 -11.63 14.68 -6.04
CA ALA A 4 -11.80 16.05 -6.51
C ALA A 4 -12.01 16.13 -8.04
N GLY A 5 -12.10 14.98 -8.74
CA GLY A 5 -12.36 14.93 -10.18
C GLY A 5 -11.17 15.33 -11.07
N VAL A 6 -9.95 15.40 -10.52
CA VAL A 6 -8.75 15.83 -11.28
C VAL A 6 -8.43 14.92 -12.48
N PHE A 7 -8.87 13.66 -12.41
CA PHE A 7 -8.65 12.66 -13.46
C PHE A 7 -9.88 12.49 -14.38
N ASP A 8 -10.96 13.24 -14.15
CA ASP A 8 -12.18 13.10 -14.93
C ASP A 8 -11.94 13.58 -16.37
N GLY A 9 -12.32 12.75 -17.34
CA GLY A 9 -12.13 13.04 -18.76
C GLY A 9 -10.73 12.77 -19.31
N LEU A 10 -9.79 12.30 -18.48
CA LEU A 10 -8.50 11.80 -18.97
C LEU A 10 -8.67 10.41 -19.59
N GLU A 11 -8.05 10.19 -20.75
CA GLU A 11 -8.02 8.86 -21.39
C GLU A 11 -6.92 7.97 -20.79
N VAL A 12 -5.77 8.56 -20.50
CA VAL A 12 -4.57 7.87 -20.01
C VAL A 12 -3.94 8.66 -18.86
N ALA A 13 -3.48 7.95 -17.84
CA ALA A 13 -2.65 8.48 -16.75
C ALA A 13 -1.39 7.62 -16.58
N MET A 14 -0.21 8.23 -16.63
CA MET A 14 1.06 7.51 -16.54
C MET A 14 1.95 8.13 -15.49
N MET A 15 2.72 7.30 -14.81
CA MET A 15 3.70 7.74 -13.83
C MET A 15 4.90 6.79 -13.86
N VAL A 16 6.11 7.33 -13.98
CA VAL A 16 7.34 6.55 -13.84
C VAL A 16 7.85 6.66 -12.40
N HIS A 17 8.37 5.56 -11.85
CA HIS A 17 8.96 5.53 -10.51
C HIS A 17 10.44 5.09 -10.57
N PRO A 18 11.37 5.71 -9.83
CA PRO A 18 12.74 5.20 -9.74
C PRO A 18 12.78 3.89 -8.92
N GLY A 19 13.54 2.90 -9.39
CA GLY A 19 13.73 1.62 -8.73
C GLY A 19 15.19 1.16 -8.77
N PRO A 20 15.54 0.09 -8.05
CA PRO A 20 16.88 -0.50 -8.14
C PRO A 20 17.15 -1.17 -9.50
N THR A 21 16.08 -1.61 -10.15
CA THR A 21 16.09 -2.26 -11.47
C THR A 21 14.90 -1.76 -12.28
N ASP A 22 14.98 -1.91 -13.60
CA ASP A 22 13.85 -1.66 -14.49
C ASP A 22 12.74 -2.69 -14.27
N ALA A 23 11.49 -2.25 -14.40
CA ALA A 23 10.31 -3.11 -14.47
C ALA A 23 9.18 -2.37 -15.19
N VAL A 24 8.55 -2.99 -16.18
CA VAL A 24 7.49 -2.30 -16.94
C VAL A 24 6.10 -2.50 -16.32
N TRP A 25 5.86 -3.63 -15.68
CA TRP A 25 4.58 -3.94 -15.05
C TRP A 25 4.53 -3.44 -13.60
N ALA A 26 3.43 -2.80 -13.24
CA ALA A 26 3.11 -2.48 -11.86
C ALA A 26 2.26 -3.58 -11.24
N ARG A 27 2.70 -4.14 -10.12
CA ARG A 27 1.96 -5.16 -9.35
C ARG A 27 1.82 -4.78 -7.87
N PRO A 28 1.50 -3.52 -7.53
CA PRO A 28 1.37 -3.12 -6.15
C PRO A 28 0.23 -3.88 -5.46
N LEU A 29 0.43 -4.17 -4.18
CA LEU A 29 -0.58 -4.75 -3.31
C LEU A 29 -1.54 -3.68 -2.80
N ALA A 30 -2.81 -4.07 -2.68
CA ALA A 30 -3.77 -3.29 -1.93
C ALA A 30 -3.32 -3.17 -0.47
N VAL A 31 -3.51 -2.01 0.16
CA VAL A 31 -3.10 -1.77 1.55
C VAL A 31 -4.08 -0.88 2.31
N ALA A 32 -4.32 -1.24 3.57
CA ALA A 32 -4.97 -0.38 4.57
C ALA A 32 -3.92 0.05 5.60
N HIS A 33 -3.89 1.34 5.93
CA HIS A 33 -3.06 1.91 6.99
C HIS A 33 -3.97 2.39 8.12
N PHE A 34 -3.71 1.96 9.35
CA PHE A 34 -4.56 2.31 10.47
C PHE A 34 -3.79 2.38 11.79
N ASP A 35 -4.27 3.24 12.66
CA ASP A 35 -3.81 3.35 14.04
C ASP A 35 -4.81 2.63 14.95
N VAL A 36 -4.28 2.04 16.03
CA VAL A 36 -5.03 1.32 17.05
C VAL A 36 -4.79 1.99 18.38
N VAL A 37 -5.86 2.31 19.10
CA VAL A 37 -5.82 2.92 20.42
C VAL A 37 -6.62 2.05 21.39
N TYR A 38 -5.99 1.64 22.48
CA TYR A 38 -6.68 1.07 23.64
C TYR A 38 -6.75 2.11 24.76
N THR A 39 -7.91 2.18 25.40
CA THR A 39 -8.09 2.97 26.62
C THR A 39 -8.57 2.06 27.74
N GLY A 40 -7.83 2.09 28.84
CA GLY A 40 -8.08 1.36 30.06
C GLY A 40 -8.12 2.32 31.24
N ARG A 41 -7.44 1.97 32.34
CA ARG A 41 -7.41 2.78 33.57
C ARG A 41 -6.11 2.54 34.32
N GLU A 42 -5.38 3.61 34.63
CA GLU A 42 -4.16 3.51 35.40
C GLU A 42 -4.42 3.01 36.82
N SER A 43 -3.45 2.30 37.38
CA SER A 43 -3.38 1.99 38.80
C SER A 43 -1.96 1.63 39.21
N HIS A 44 -1.65 1.70 40.49
CA HIS A 44 -0.37 1.21 40.99
C HIS A 44 -0.33 -0.32 40.84
N ALA A 45 0.66 -0.83 40.08
CA ALA A 45 0.72 -2.24 39.68
C ALA A 45 0.77 -3.22 40.86
N SER A 46 1.51 -2.88 41.93
CA SER A 46 1.58 -3.74 43.13
C SER A 46 0.52 -3.43 44.20
N ALA A 47 0.28 -2.15 44.50
CA ALA A 47 -0.57 -1.77 45.62
C ALA A 47 -2.08 -1.95 45.32
N TYR A 48 -2.51 -1.66 44.10
CA TYR A 48 -3.93 -1.66 43.73
C TYR A 48 -4.20 -2.28 42.34
N PRO A 49 -3.66 -3.47 42.01
CA PRO A 49 -3.76 -4.04 40.67
C PRO A 49 -5.20 -4.20 40.18
N THR A 50 -6.13 -4.58 41.08
CA THR A 50 -7.54 -4.83 40.76
C THR A 50 -8.34 -3.56 40.44
N LEU A 51 -7.78 -2.37 40.67
CA LEU A 51 -8.41 -1.11 40.28
C LEU A 51 -8.02 -0.69 38.85
N GLY A 52 -6.99 -1.30 38.26
CA GLY A 52 -6.52 -0.97 36.91
C GLY A 52 -7.22 -1.75 35.80
N VAL A 53 -7.09 -1.23 34.58
CA VAL A 53 -7.43 -1.91 33.31
C VAL A 53 -6.25 -1.69 32.38
N ASN A 54 -5.50 -2.77 32.08
CA ASN A 54 -4.19 -2.66 31.44
C ASN A 54 -4.30 -2.58 29.91
N ALA A 55 -4.07 -1.39 29.36
CA ALA A 55 -4.10 -1.15 27.92
C ALA A 55 -2.92 -1.78 27.17
N ALA A 56 -1.76 -1.99 27.81
CA ALA A 56 -0.62 -2.65 27.18
C ALA A 56 -0.88 -4.14 26.97
N ASP A 57 -1.55 -4.81 27.92
CA ASP A 57 -1.92 -6.22 27.80
C ASP A 57 -2.87 -6.48 26.62
N ALA A 58 -3.70 -5.50 26.25
CA ALA A 58 -4.60 -5.60 25.11
C ALA A 58 -3.84 -5.77 23.79
N PHE A 59 -2.72 -5.07 23.61
CA PHE A 59 -1.83 -5.28 22.47
C PHE A 59 -1.13 -6.64 22.50
N THR A 60 -0.76 -7.14 23.67
CA THR A 60 -0.17 -8.48 23.80
C THR A 60 -1.13 -9.54 23.30
N VAL A 61 -2.39 -9.51 23.76
CA VAL A 61 -3.44 -10.43 23.30
C VAL A 61 -3.67 -10.29 21.79
N ALA A 62 -3.82 -9.06 21.29
CA ALA A 62 -4.05 -8.83 19.87
C ALA A 62 -2.90 -9.35 18.99
N GLN A 63 -1.65 -9.15 19.39
CA GLN A 63 -0.48 -9.61 18.64
C GLN A 63 -0.36 -11.13 18.63
N VAL A 64 -0.67 -11.81 19.73
CA VAL A 64 -0.76 -13.28 19.75
C VAL A 64 -1.86 -13.76 18.82
N ALA A 65 -3.05 -13.15 18.87
CA ALA A 65 -4.16 -13.49 17.99
C ALA A 65 -3.80 -13.27 16.50
N ILE A 66 -3.15 -12.15 16.15
CA ILE A 66 -2.64 -11.90 14.80
C ILE A 66 -1.59 -12.95 14.40
N GLY A 67 -0.69 -13.31 15.31
CA GLY A 67 0.33 -14.33 15.10
C GLY A 67 -0.28 -15.69 14.70
N LEU A 68 -1.36 -16.09 15.37
CA LEU A 68 -2.11 -17.31 15.05
C LEU A 68 -2.96 -17.17 13.78
N LEU A 69 -3.58 -16.01 13.56
CA LEU A 69 -4.39 -15.71 12.39
C LEU A 69 -3.59 -15.88 11.09
N ARG A 70 -2.29 -15.55 11.09
CA ARG A 70 -1.41 -15.62 9.91
C ARG A 70 -1.41 -16.97 9.20
N GLN A 71 -1.57 -18.09 9.92
CA GLN A 71 -1.67 -19.41 9.30
C GLN A 71 -2.92 -19.55 8.42
N GLN A 72 -3.99 -18.84 8.78
CA GLN A 72 -5.32 -18.92 8.16
C GLN A 72 -5.59 -17.77 7.18
N LEU A 73 -4.56 -16.97 6.85
CA LEU A 73 -4.64 -15.92 5.83
C LEU A 73 -4.05 -16.44 4.51
N PRO A 74 -4.53 -15.95 3.35
CA PRO A 74 -3.91 -16.24 2.07
C PRO A 74 -2.42 -15.88 2.05
N ALA A 75 -1.63 -16.62 1.27
CA ALA A 75 -0.19 -16.42 1.16
C ALA A 75 0.20 -15.03 0.60
N SER A 76 -0.72 -14.33 -0.04
CA SER A 76 -0.58 -12.95 -0.53
C SER A 76 -0.79 -11.89 0.56
N VAL A 77 -1.37 -12.25 1.70
CA VAL A 77 -1.71 -11.29 2.76
C VAL A 77 -0.53 -11.08 3.70
N ARG A 78 -0.26 -9.82 4.04
CA ARG A 78 0.75 -9.45 5.04
C ARG A 78 0.14 -8.53 6.08
N VAL A 79 0.49 -8.76 7.35
CA VAL A 79 0.08 -7.93 8.48
C VAL A 79 1.33 -7.57 9.26
N HIS A 80 1.59 -6.28 9.43
CA HIS A 80 2.76 -5.79 10.16
C HIS A 80 2.47 -4.42 10.78
N GLY A 81 3.12 -4.14 11.91
CA GLY A 81 2.90 -2.91 12.65
C GLY A 81 3.80 -2.80 13.86
N VAL A 82 3.59 -1.76 14.63
CA VAL A 82 4.40 -1.41 15.80
C VAL A 82 3.54 -0.78 16.89
N VAL A 83 3.77 -1.19 18.13
CA VAL A 83 3.29 -0.47 19.31
C VAL A 83 4.18 0.76 19.49
N ARG A 84 3.58 1.95 19.44
CA ARG A 84 4.29 3.23 19.58
C ARG A 84 4.38 3.67 21.05
N GLU A 85 3.31 3.43 21.80
CA GLU A 85 3.17 3.85 23.21
C GLU A 85 2.41 2.77 23.99
N ALA A 86 2.93 2.36 25.16
CA ALA A 86 2.28 1.36 26.02
C ALA A 86 2.72 1.48 27.49
N GLY A 87 2.61 2.68 28.04
CA GLY A 87 3.06 3.02 29.40
C GLY A 87 4.48 3.55 29.46
N THR A 88 4.84 4.09 30.64
CA THR A 88 6.11 4.82 30.86
C THR A 88 6.86 4.37 32.11
N ALA A 89 6.25 3.56 32.98
CA ALA A 89 6.86 3.08 34.22
C ALA A 89 6.36 1.67 34.58
N PRO A 90 7.24 0.75 35.03
CA PRO A 90 6.88 -0.63 35.32
C PRO A 90 6.01 -0.81 36.58
N ASN A 91 5.98 0.18 37.48
CA ASN A 91 5.17 0.16 38.70
C ASN A 91 3.76 0.74 38.50
N ALA A 92 3.41 1.18 37.28
CA ALA A 92 2.10 1.72 36.93
C ALA A 92 1.46 0.89 35.81
N ILE A 93 0.20 0.51 36.00
CA ILE A 93 -0.62 -0.11 34.95
C ILE A 93 -0.89 0.94 33.87
N PRO A 94 -0.57 0.69 32.59
CA PRO A 94 -0.86 1.62 31.50
C PRO A 94 -2.37 1.79 31.28
N GLY A 95 -2.88 3.02 31.42
CA GLY A 95 -4.27 3.37 31.12
C GLY A 95 -4.53 3.66 29.64
N SER A 96 -3.48 3.78 28.82
CA SER A 96 -3.59 3.97 27.37
C SER A 96 -2.43 3.26 26.67
N ALA A 97 -2.71 2.74 25.47
CA ALA A 97 -1.69 2.21 24.57
C ALA A 97 -2.07 2.52 23.12
N ARG A 98 -1.07 2.80 22.28
CA ARG A 98 -1.23 3.19 20.88
C ARG A 98 -0.23 2.49 19.97
N GLY A 99 -0.65 2.17 18.76
CA GLY A 99 0.25 1.68 17.73
C GLY A 99 -0.33 1.81 16.33
N SER A 100 0.43 1.36 15.34
CA SER A 100 0.10 1.54 13.92
C SER A 100 0.38 0.26 13.15
N TRP A 101 -0.57 -0.15 12.30
CA TRP A 101 -0.54 -1.38 11.54
C TRP A 101 -0.94 -1.16 10.10
N TYR A 102 -0.36 -1.99 9.24
CA TYR A 102 -0.75 -2.14 7.85
C TYR A 102 -1.22 -3.57 7.60
N VAL A 103 -2.31 -3.71 6.83
CA VAL A 103 -2.71 -4.97 6.19
C VAL A 103 -2.53 -4.81 4.69
N ARG A 104 -1.85 -5.75 4.04
CA ARG A 104 -1.70 -5.82 2.58
C ARG A 104 -2.33 -7.08 2.03
N ALA A 105 -2.90 -7.00 0.84
CA ALA A 105 -3.44 -8.15 0.11
C ALA A 105 -3.28 -7.97 -1.40
N ALA A 106 -3.50 -9.04 -2.17
CA ALA A 106 -3.39 -9.01 -3.63
C ALA A 106 -4.45 -8.11 -4.29
N THR A 107 -5.63 -7.98 -3.68
CA THR A 107 -6.76 -7.19 -4.20
C THR A 107 -7.43 -6.42 -3.06
N LEU A 108 -8.22 -5.39 -3.41
CA LEU A 108 -9.06 -4.68 -2.43
C LEU A 108 -10.09 -5.59 -1.74
N GLU A 109 -10.61 -6.57 -2.46
CA GLU A 109 -11.59 -7.53 -1.96
C GLU A 109 -10.96 -8.43 -0.88
N ASP A 110 -9.77 -8.98 -1.17
CA ASP A 110 -9.01 -9.76 -0.19
C ASP A 110 -8.56 -8.90 1.00
N LEU A 111 -8.20 -7.63 0.74
CA LEU A 111 -7.82 -6.67 1.78
C LEU A 111 -8.97 -6.44 2.75
N ALA A 112 -10.19 -6.25 2.25
CA ALA A 112 -11.36 -6.02 3.11
C ALA A 112 -11.57 -7.20 4.07
N VAL A 113 -11.55 -8.44 3.56
CA VAL A 113 -11.68 -9.64 4.38
C VAL A 113 -10.55 -9.77 5.39
N ALA A 114 -9.30 -9.52 4.98
CA ALA A 114 -8.16 -9.61 5.87
C ALA A 114 -8.18 -8.52 6.96
N PHE A 115 -8.55 -7.29 6.60
CA PHE A 115 -8.66 -6.16 7.51
C PHE A 115 -9.69 -6.40 8.60
N ASP A 116 -10.87 -6.92 8.24
CA ASP A 116 -11.92 -7.25 9.21
C ASP A 116 -11.44 -8.31 10.21
N ARG A 117 -10.81 -9.39 9.72
CA ARG A 117 -10.26 -10.45 10.59
C ARG A 117 -9.15 -9.95 11.51
N VAL A 118 -8.29 -9.05 11.02
CA VAL A 118 -7.23 -8.41 11.83
C VAL A 118 -7.83 -7.47 12.87
N THR A 119 -8.88 -6.72 12.52
CA THR A 119 -9.62 -5.84 13.44
C THR A 119 -10.26 -6.65 14.57
N GLU A 120 -10.79 -7.83 14.27
CA GLU A 120 -11.32 -8.73 15.30
C GLU A 120 -10.23 -9.26 16.26
N CYS A 121 -8.98 -9.39 15.82
CA CYS A 121 -7.86 -9.68 16.74
C CYS A 121 -7.60 -8.53 17.72
N PHE A 122 -7.71 -7.27 17.27
CA PHE A 122 -7.64 -6.12 18.18
C PHE A 122 -8.86 -6.08 19.11
N ARG A 123 -10.06 -6.38 18.60
CA ARG A 123 -11.28 -6.49 19.43
C ARG A 123 -11.11 -7.55 20.53
N ALA A 124 -10.50 -8.70 20.22
CA ALA A 124 -10.20 -9.72 21.22
C ALA A 124 -9.30 -9.20 22.35
N GLY A 125 -8.30 -8.36 22.03
CA GLY A 125 -7.46 -7.68 23.02
C GLY A 125 -8.24 -6.75 23.94
N ALA A 126 -9.20 -6.00 23.38
CA ALA A 126 -10.10 -5.13 24.14
C ALA A 126 -10.97 -5.95 25.11
N ILE A 127 -11.62 -7.00 24.58
CA ILE A 127 -12.54 -7.86 25.35
C ILE A 127 -11.80 -8.56 26.49
N ALA A 128 -10.62 -9.13 26.22
CA ALA A 128 -9.86 -9.90 27.22
C ALA A 128 -9.40 -9.05 28.41
N THR A 129 -9.15 -7.76 28.19
CA THR A 129 -8.62 -6.86 29.22
C THR A 129 -9.68 -5.93 29.82
N GLY A 130 -10.84 -5.78 29.16
CA GLY A 130 -11.85 -4.79 29.52
C GLY A 130 -11.52 -3.37 29.04
N CYS A 131 -10.58 -3.20 28.11
CA CYS A 131 -10.30 -1.91 27.48
C CYS A 131 -11.39 -1.54 26.47
N SER A 132 -11.54 -0.25 26.20
CA SER A 132 -12.15 0.21 24.94
C SER A 132 -11.11 0.19 23.82
N LEU A 133 -11.58 0.06 22.58
CA LEU A 133 -10.77 0.01 21.37
C LEU A 133 -11.27 1.04 20.37
N GLU A 134 -10.33 1.77 19.77
CA GLU A 134 -10.52 2.58 18.58
C GLU A 134 -9.57 2.10 17.48
N VAL A 135 -10.10 1.94 16.27
CA VAL A 135 -9.34 1.63 15.06
C VAL A 135 -9.62 2.72 14.04
N VAL A 136 -8.58 3.44 13.64
CA VAL A 136 -8.70 4.63 12.77
C VAL A 136 -7.87 4.42 11.52
N GLU A 137 -8.51 4.32 10.35
CA GLU A 137 -7.79 4.34 9.09
C GLU A 137 -7.13 5.71 8.90
N THR A 138 -5.80 5.73 8.70
CA THR A 138 -4.98 6.95 8.64
C THR A 138 -4.82 7.48 7.21
N SER A 139 -5.32 6.73 6.22
CA SER A 139 -5.35 7.10 4.81
C SER A 139 -6.45 6.33 4.10
N PRO A 140 -6.94 6.82 2.94
CA PRO A 140 -7.71 5.98 2.04
C PRO A 140 -6.93 4.73 1.65
N ARG A 141 -7.63 3.60 1.51
CA ARG A 141 -6.99 2.34 1.11
C ARG A 141 -6.41 2.44 -0.30
N TYR A 142 -5.17 2.01 -0.45
CA TYR A 142 -4.58 1.91 -1.79
C TYR A 142 -5.03 0.60 -2.42
N SER A 143 -5.37 0.64 -3.70
CA SER A 143 -5.76 -0.57 -4.41
C SER A 143 -4.57 -1.26 -5.07
N ASP A 144 -4.79 -2.51 -5.48
CA ASP A 144 -4.04 -3.14 -6.56
C ASP A 144 -4.14 -2.32 -7.86
N PHE A 145 -3.29 -2.67 -8.83
CA PHE A 145 -3.14 -1.92 -10.08
C PHE A 145 -3.69 -2.68 -11.28
N ARG A 146 -4.36 -1.93 -12.16
CA ARG A 146 -4.84 -2.42 -13.47
C ARG A 146 -3.96 -1.84 -14.57
N ASN A 147 -2.99 -2.63 -15.02
CA ASN A 147 -2.12 -2.22 -16.12
C ASN A 147 -2.93 -2.19 -17.43
N ASP A 148 -2.69 -1.16 -18.23
CA ASP A 148 -3.08 -1.19 -19.64
C ASP A 148 -1.99 -1.90 -20.45
N GLU A 149 -2.29 -3.11 -20.90
CA GLU A 149 -1.30 -3.98 -21.56
C GLU A 149 -0.76 -3.39 -22.87
N ALA A 150 -1.59 -2.64 -23.61
CA ALA A 150 -1.19 -2.03 -24.87
C ALA A 150 -0.23 -0.86 -24.63
N LEU A 151 -0.51 -0.02 -23.63
CA LEU A 151 0.40 1.04 -23.21
C LEU A 151 1.70 0.48 -22.61
N VAL A 152 1.64 -0.62 -21.85
CA VAL A 152 2.83 -1.31 -21.33
C VAL A 152 3.71 -1.83 -22.47
N ALA A 153 3.13 -2.48 -23.48
CA ALA A 153 3.86 -2.99 -24.63
C ALA A 153 4.54 -1.86 -25.42
N ALA A 154 3.84 -0.75 -25.66
CA ALA A 154 4.43 0.43 -26.32
C ALA A 154 5.56 1.05 -25.49
N PHE A 155 5.37 1.19 -24.17
CA PHE A 155 6.42 1.69 -23.28
C PHE A 155 7.67 0.81 -23.32
N ALA A 156 7.50 -0.52 -23.27
CA ALA A 156 8.62 -1.47 -23.37
C ALA A 156 9.36 -1.40 -24.71
N ALA A 157 8.63 -1.28 -25.82
CA ALA A 157 9.23 -1.14 -27.16
C ALA A 157 10.04 0.17 -27.28
N ASN A 158 9.50 1.28 -26.77
CA ASN A 158 10.19 2.56 -26.71
C ASN A 158 11.43 2.51 -25.79
N ALA A 159 11.32 1.83 -24.64
CA ALA A 159 12.43 1.61 -23.73
C ALA A 159 13.58 0.85 -24.39
N ALA A 160 13.26 -0.24 -25.11
CA ALA A 160 14.26 -1.01 -25.85
C ALA A 160 14.99 -0.16 -26.90
N ALA A 161 14.28 0.75 -27.59
CA ALA A 161 14.89 1.67 -28.55
C ALA A 161 15.84 2.70 -27.90
N LEU A 162 15.63 3.05 -26.63
CA LEU A 162 16.55 3.86 -25.83
C LEU A 162 17.67 3.06 -25.15
N GLY A 163 17.74 1.75 -25.37
CA GLY A 163 18.73 0.86 -24.76
C GLY A 163 18.39 0.40 -23.34
N ARG A 164 17.13 0.54 -22.91
CA ARG A 164 16.60 -0.02 -21.67
C ARG A 164 15.78 -1.28 -21.99
N ASP A 165 16.38 -2.44 -21.77
CA ASP A 165 15.70 -3.72 -21.99
C ASP A 165 14.76 -4.02 -20.83
N MET A 166 13.45 -3.84 -21.06
CA MET A 166 12.40 -4.16 -20.10
C MET A 166 11.69 -5.43 -20.51
N ASP A 167 12.01 -6.51 -19.80
CA ASP A 167 11.43 -7.82 -20.06
C ASP A 167 9.92 -7.85 -19.73
N LEU A 168 9.09 -8.01 -20.77
CA LEU A 168 7.65 -8.20 -20.61
C LEU A 168 7.29 -9.52 -19.91
N ALA A 169 8.18 -10.51 -19.95
CA ALA A 169 7.98 -11.80 -19.27
C ALA A 169 8.31 -11.75 -17.77
N GLU A 170 8.90 -10.65 -17.27
CA GLU A 170 9.27 -10.44 -15.87
C GLU A 170 10.03 -11.63 -15.26
N VAL A 171 11.07 -12.11 -15.94
CA VAL A 171 11.88 -13.24 -15.44
C VAL A 171 12.62 -12.88 -14.14
N THR A 172 12.85 -11.60 -13.89
CA THR A 172 13.35 -11.08 -12.62
C THR A 172 12.20 -11.06 -11.60
N GLY A 173 12.30 -11.88 -10.55
CA GLY A 173 11.27 -12.02 -9.53
C GLY A 173 10.86 -10.71 -8.82
N PRO A 174 9.98 -10.79 -7.80
CA PRO A 174 9.31 -9.61 -7.24
C PRO A 174 10.30 -8.52 -6.77
N GLY A 175 10.07 -7.29 -7.22
CA GLY A 175 10.88 -6.12 -6.89
C GLY A 175 10.04 -4.97 -6.33
N MET A 176 10.54 -3.74 -6.49
CA MET A 176 9.83 -2.52 -6.04
C MET A 176 8.46 -2.36 -6.71
N ASN A 177 8.25 -2.98 -7.87
CA ASN A 177 6.97 -3.03 -8.56
C ASN A 177 5.86 -3.79 -7.82
N THR A 178 6.19 -4.49 -6.72
CA THR A 178 5.23 -5.19 -5.85
C THR A 178 4.88 -4.44 -4.55
N ALA A 179 5.30 -3.17 -4.43
CA ALA A 179 5.04 -2.33 -3.26
C ALA A 179 3.55 -1.91 -3.15
N SER A 180 3.25 -0.71 -2.65
CA SER A 180 1.89 -0.18 -2.63
C SER A 180 1.92 1.28 -3.05
N THR A 181 0.99 1.70 -3.92
CA THR A 181 0.91 3.07 -4.45
C THR A 181 -0.55 3.44 -4.67
N ASP A 182 -0.90 4.71 -4.45
CA ASP A 182 -2.22 5.27 -4.71
C ASP A 182 -2.51 5.41 -6.22
N MET A 183 -1.50 5.30 -7.08
CA MET A 183 -1.68 5.16 -8.53
C MET A 183 -2.51 3.90 -8.88
N GLY A 184 -2.53 2.89 -8.00
CA GLY A 184 -3.48 1.77 -8.10
C GLY A 184 -4.92 2.26 -8.17
N ASN A 185 -5.31 3.21 -7.31
CA ASN A 185 -6.67 3.75 -7.30
C ASN A 185 -6.99 4.50 -8.60
N VAL A 186 -6.01 5.23 -9.15
CA VAL A 186 -6.15 5.92 -10.45
C VAL A 186 -6.36 4.91 -11.57
N SER A 187 -5.58 3.83 -11.61
CA SER A 187 -5.67 2.76 -12.62
C SER A 187 -7.04 2.06 -12.68
N ARG A 188 -7.83 2.15 -11.59
CA ARG A 188 -9.20 1.63 -11.55
C ARG A 188 -10.22 2.52 -12.26
N ARG A 189 -9.87 3.79 -12.54
CA ARG A 189 -10.76 4.77 -13.18
C ARG A 189 -10.26 5.23 -14.55
N VAL A 190 -8.95 5.22 -14.78
CA VAL A 190 -8.29 5.70 -16.01
C VAL A 190 -7.30 4.64 -16.48
N ARG A 191 -7.15 4.46 -17.80
CA ARG A 191 -6.12 3.57 -18.37
C ARG A 191 -4.75 4.03 -17.88
N SER A 192 -3.95 3.13 -17.32
CA SER A 192 -2.73 3.55 -16.63
C SER A 192 -1.58 2.57 -16.77
N ILE A 193 -0.37 3.13 -16.70
CA ILE A 193 0.88 2.40 -16.52
C ILE A 193 1.69 3.03 -15.39
N HIS A 194 2.45 2.20 -14.66
CA HIS A 194 3.34 2.67 -13.61
C HIS A 194 4.71 1.94 -13.66
N PRO A 195 5.50 2.14 -14.73
CA PRO A 195 6.78 1.49 -14.90
C PRO A 195 7.84 2.05 -13.94
N TYR A 196 8.84 1.23 -13.66
CA TYR A 196 9.97 1.51 -12.79
C TYR A 196 11.26 1.59 -13.59
N LEU A 197 12.05 2.64 -13.36
CA LEU A 197 13.35 2.84 -13.99
C LEU A 197 14.47 2.67 -12.97
N GLY A 198 15.36 1.72 -13.25
CA GLY A 198 16.62 1.50 -12.58
C GLY A 198 17.47 2.76 -12.54
N VAL A 199 17.98 3.06 -11.34
CA VAL A 199 18.91 4.18 -11.08
C VAL A 199 20.30 3.69 -10.65
N GLU A 200 20.67 2.45 -11.03
CA GLU A 200 21.95 1.81 -10.70
C GLU A 200 22.24 1.78 -9.18
N SER A 201 21.19 1.64 -8.36
CA SER A 201 21.34 1.68 -6.90
C SER A 201 21.73 0.34 -6.27
N ALA A 202 21.59 -0.78 -6.99
CA ALA A 202 21.79 -2.11 -6.42
C ALA A 202 23.19 -2.24 -5.77
N PRO A 203 23.30 -2.85 -4.57
CA PRO A 203 22.26 -3.58 -3.84
C PRO A 203 21.35 -2.69 -2.98
N ALA A 204 21.51 -1.36 -2.98
CA ALA A 204 20.63 -0.47 -2.24
C ALA A 204 19.23 -0.42 -2.86
N VAL A 205 18.21 -0.42 -2.01
CA VAL A 205 16.79 -0.42 -2.38
C VAL A 205 16.05 0.76 -1.77
N ASN A 206 14.83 1.02 -2.25
CA ASN A 206 13.95 2.07 -1.73
C ASN A 206 13.87 2.05 -0.19
N HIS A 207 13.76 3.24 0.41
CA HIS A 207 13.80 3.48 1.86
C HIS A 207 15.16 3.27 2.55
N GLN A 208 16.25 3.23 1.79
CA GLN A 208 17.62 3.30 2.30
C GLN A 208 18.27 4.63 1.91
N ALA A 209 19.11 5.20 2.77
CA ALA A 209 19.84 6.43 2.48
C ALA A 209 20.69 6.30 1.19
N ALA A 210 21.33 5.14 0.99
CA ALA A 210 22.12 4.86 -0.21
C ALA A 210 21.28 4.86 -1.51
N PHE A 211 19.99 4.54 -1.45
CA PHE A 211 19.09 4.67 -2.60
C PHE A 211 18.77 6.14 -2.88
N ALA A 212 18.49 6.93 -1.84
CA ALA A 212 18.29 8.37 -1.99
C ALA A 212 19.53 9.03 -2.64
N ASP A 213 20.73 8.66 -2.21
CA ASP A 213 21.97 9.14 -2.82
C ASP A 213 22.10 8.75 -4.30
N ALA A 214 21.59 7.58 -4.70
CA ALA A 214 21.61 7.15 -6.11
C ALA A 214 20.66 7.98 -6.99
N THR A 215 19.53 8.43 -6.45
CA THR A 215 18.54 9.21 -7.22
C THR A 215 19.01 10.60 -7.64
N VAL A 216 20.06 11.14 -7.01
CA VAL A 216 20.63 12.47 -7.32
C VAL A 216 21.98 12.39 -8.05
N ARG A 217 22.31 11.21 -8.59
CA ARG A 217 23.51 10.96 -9.41
C ARG A 217 23.15 10.95 -10.90
N PRO A 218 24.13 10.93 -11.81
CA PRO A 218 23.87 10.90 -13.25
C PRO A 218 22.95 9.76 -13.72
N ALA A 219 22.90 8.62 -13.02
CA ALA A 219 21.96 7.55 -13.31
C ALA A 219 20.50 7.92 -12.97
N GLY A 220 20.29 8.64 -11.86
CA GLY A 220 18.99 9.23 -11.49
C GLY A 220 18.54 10.29 -12.48
N ASP A 221 19.43 11.21 -12.88
CA ASP A 221 19.13 12.22 -13.91
C ASP A 221 18.74 11.56 -15.24
N ARG A 222 19.46 10.51 -15.64
CA ARG A 222 19.15 9.74 -16.85
C ARG A 222 17.80 9.05 -16.74
N ALA A 223 17.49 8.39 -15.62
CA ALA A 223 16.19 7.76 -15.41
C ALA A 223 15.05 8.80 -15.46
N ALA A 224 15.24 10.01 -14.93
CA ALA A 224 14.24 11.07 -15.02
C ALA A 224 13.99 11.51 -16.48
N LEU A 225 15.07 11.70 -17.26
CA LEU A 225 14.98 12.06 -18.68
C LEU A 225 14.37 10.94 -19.52
N ASP A 226 14.84 9.70 -19.35
CA ASP A 226 14.31 8.53 -20.02
C ASP A 226 12.82 8.36 -19.69
N GLY A 227 12.43 8.50 -18.42
CA GLY A 227 11.04 8.42 -18.00
C GLY A 227 10.15 9.45 -18.68
N ALA A 228 10.62 10.70 -18.80
CA ALA A 228 9.88 11.75 -19.51
C ALA A 228 9.75 11.45 -21.01
N ILE A 229 10.84 11.02 -21.65
CA ILE A 229 10.85 10.67 -23.08
C ILE A 229 9.92 9.48 -23.35
N LEU A 230 10.01 8.43 -22.55
CA LEU A 230 9.23 7.21 -22.71
C LEU A 230 7.74 7.44 -22.49
N MET A 231 7.36 8.24 -21.49
CA MET A 231 5.97 8.66 -21.32
C MET A 231 5.49 9.48 -22.52
N ALA A 232 6.30 10.40 -23.06
CA ALA A 232 5.90 11.18 -24.22
C ALA A 232 5.72 10.32 -25.48
N GLN A 233 6.66 9.41 -25.76
CA GLN A 233 6.58 8.48 -26.91
C GLN A 233 5.36 7.57 -26.80
N THR A 234 5.14 6.98 -25.62
CA THR A 234 3.98 6.08 -25.39
C THR A 234 2.64 6.80 -25.62
N LEU A 235 2.53 8.08 -25.23
CA LEU A 235 1.33 8.88 -25.53
C LEU A 235 1.19 9.20 -27.02
N ILE A 236 2.29 9.45 -27.73
CA ILE A 236 2.28 9.68 -29.17
C ILE A 236 1.78 8.42 -29.89
N ASP A 237 2.35 7.25 -29.58
CA ASP A 237 1.95 5.97 -30.18
C ASP A 237 0.47 5.69 -29.91
N HIS A 238 0.01 5.98 -28.69
CA HIS A 238 -1.41 5.86 -28.34
C HIS A 238 -2.30 6.80 -29.16
N ALA A 239 -1.94 8.08 -29.28
CA ALA A 239 -2.70 9.07 -30.04
C ALA A 239 -2.73 8.76 -31.55
N LEU A 240 -1.70 8.09 -32.08
CA LEU A 240 -1.63 7.63 -33.47
C LEU A 240 -2.41 6.32 -33.72
N GLY A 241 -2.97 5.71 -32.67
CA GLY A 241 -3.74 4.46 -32.78
C GLY A 241 -2.86 3.20 -32.86
N GLU A 242 -1.58 3.32 -32.50
CA GLU A 242 -0.62 2.22 -32.49
C GLU A 242 -0.75 1.35 -31.23
N THR A 243 -1.51 1.81 -30.23
CA THR A 243 -1.96 1.02 -29.08
C THR A 243 -3.46 0.75 -29.16
N ALA A 244 -3.84 -0.45 -29.60
CA ALA A 244 -5.25 -0.83 -29.63
C ALA A 244 -5.82 -0.88 -28.19
N PRO A 245 -7.02 -0.32 -27.92
CA PRO A 245 -7.59 -0.35 -26.58
C PRO A 245 -7.87 -1.79 -26.14
N THR A 246 -7.34 -2.18 -24.98
CA THR A 246 -7.81 -3.37 -24.27
C THR A 246 -9.16 -3.03 -23.64
N ALA A 247 -10.17 -3.88 -23.83
CA ALA A 247 -11.50 -3.66 -23.29
C ALA A 247 -11.46 -3.66 -21.75
N GLN A 248 -11.44 -2.48 -21.12
CA GLN A 248 -11.68 -2.37 -19.69
C GLN A 248 -13.18 -2.50 -19.43
N THR A 249 -13.56 -3.41 -18.54
CA THR A 249 -14.93 -3.48 -18.02
C THR A 249 -15.20 -2.19 -17.26
N ALA A 250 -16.15 -1.40 -17.77
CA ALA A 250 -16.56 -0.14 -17.18
C ALA A 250 -16.93 -0.34 -15.69
N PRO A 251 -16.58 0.60 -14.79
CA PRO A 251 -17.02 0.54 -13.42
C PRO A 251 -18.55 0.61 -13.36
N THR A 252 -19.17 -0.36 -12.69
CA THR A 252 -20.59 -0.30 -12.34
C THR A 252 -20.87 0.98 -11.57
N ALA A 253 -21.89 1.72 -12.02
CA ALA A 253 -22.30 3.00 -11.48
C ALA A 253 -22.49 2.97 -9.94
N LYS A 254 -22.14 4.10 -9.32
CA LYS A 254 -22.26 4.42 -7.89
C LYS A 254 -23.46 3.75 -7.20
N GLU A 255 -23.19 2.98 -6.15
CA GLU A 255 -24.18 2.62 -5.13
C GLU A 255 -24.65 3.91 -4.42
N PRO A 256 -25.96 4.13 -4.22
CA PRO A 256 -26.42 5.33 -3.54
C PRO A 256 -26.03 5.27 -2.06
N ALA A 257 -25.58 6.42 -1.54
CA ALA A 257 -25.33 6.63 -0.12
C ALA A 257 -26.55 6.18 0.70
N ARG A 258 -26.36 5.20 1.58
CA ARG A 258 -27.38 4.88 2.59
C ARG A 258 -27.44 6.04 3.57
N ALA A 259 -28.56 6.76 3.51
CA ALA A 259 -28.97 7.68 4.56
C ALA A 259 -29.11 6.90 5.87
N HIS A 260 -28.38 7.34 6.89
CA HIS A 260 -28.71 7.00 8.27
C HIS A 260 -29.90 7.88 8.68
N GLU A 261 -31.08 7.27 8.73
CA GLU A 261 -32.22 7.73 9.53
C GLU A 261 -32.55 6.60 10.53
N GLY A 262 -32.65 6.95 11.82
CA GLY A 262 -33.10 6.06 12.91
C GLY A 262 -32.12 5.96 14.06
#